data_AF-A0A235BX98-F1
#
_entry.id   AF-A0A235BX98-F1
#
_cell.length_a   1.000
_cell.length_b   1.000
_cell.length_c   1.000
_cell.angle_alpha   90.00
_cell.angle_beta   90.00
_cell.angle_gamma   90.00
#
_symmetry.space_group_name_H-M   'P 1'
#
loop_
_entity.id
_entity.type
_entity.pdbx_description
1 polymer ?
#
loop_
_entity_poly.entity_id
_entity_poly.type
_entity_poly.pdbx_seq_one_letter_code
_entity_poly.pdbx_strand_id
1 'polypeptide(L)' 'MAHKGAWIKVRRQMSKYPETPQQKKVKIGGLLIREVCKGKKGMEFMECRTEVLQCAFDDEKCKKALLEVKKKLQAEAD' A
#
# COMPACT_ATOMS: atom_id res chain seq x y z
N MET A 1 -52.42 14.96 -14.36
CA MET A 1 -51.14 15.49 -14.87
C MET A 1 -50.05 14.53 -14.44
N ALA A 2 -49.40 13.83 -15.38
CA ALA A 2 -48.41 12.81 -15.06
C ALA A 2 -47.08 13.48 -14.68
N HIS A 3 -46.69 13.39 -13.42
CA HIS A 3 -45.38 13.84 -12.95
C HIS A 3 -44.30 12.98 -13.61
N LYS A 4 -43.61 13.53 -14.61
CA LYS A 4 -42.41 12.93 -15.19
C LYS A 4 -41.32 12.96 -14.11
N GLY A 5 -41.16 11.85 -13.39
CA GLY A 5 -40.08 11.66 -12.43
C GLY A 5 -38.72 11.92 -13.08
N ALA A 6 -37.86 12.68 -12.40
CA ALA A 6 -36.53 12.99 -12.87
C ALA A 6 -35.73 11.68 -13.05
N TRP A 7 -35.26 11.43 -14.28
CA TRP A 7 -34.40 10.29 -14.57
C TRP A 7 -33.02 10.52 -13.95
N ILE A 8 -32.84 10.12 -12.69
CA ILE A 8 -31.54 10.14 -12.02
C ILE A 8 -30.68 9.03 -12.64
N LYS A 9 -29.80 9.40 -13.57
CA LYS A 9 -28.76 8.49 -14.07
C LYS A 9 -27.75 8.23 -12.94
N VAL A 10 -27.92 7.12 -12.22
CA VAL A 10 -26.93 6.65 -11.24
C VAL A 10 -25.61 6.41 -11.98
N ARG A 11 -24.60 7.25 -11.72
CA ARG A 11 -23.24 7.05 -12.26
C ARG A 11 -22.74 5.71 -11.73
N ARG A 12 -22.41 4.77 -12.63
CA ARG A 12 -21.67 3.56 -12.23
C ARG A 12 -20.38 4.00 -11.53
N GLN A 13 -20.09 3.40 -10.37
CA GLN A 13 -18.79 3.57 -9.73
C GLN A 13 -17.70 3.20 -10.74
N MET A 14 -16.62 3.97 -10.75
CA MET A 14 -15.46 3.66 -11.57
C MET A 14 -15.03 2.22 -11.28
N SER A 15 -14.88 1.40 -12.32
CA SER A 15 -14.33 0.06 -12.19
C SER A 15 -12.96 0.16 -11.52
N LYS A 16 -12.64 -0.74 -10.59
CA LYS A 16 -11.29 -0.82 -10.02
C LYS A 16 -10.28 -0.87 -11.16
N TYR A 17 -9.45 0.16 -11.27
CA TYR A 17 -8.35 0.15 -12.24
C TYR A 17 -7.39 -0.97 -11.84
N PRO A 18 -6.93 -1.81 -12.78
CA PRO A 18 -5.99 -2.86 -12.45
C PRO A 18 -4.72 -2.23 -11.85
N GLU A 19 -4.39 -2.61 -10.60
CA GLU A 19 -3.19 -2.13 -9.94
C GLU A 19 -1.95 -2.70 -10.65
N THR A 20 -1.00 -1.83 -11.00
CA THR A 20 0.27 -2.29 -11.57
C THR A 20 1.11 -3.01 -10.51
N PRO A 21 2.03 -3.92 -10.89
CA PRO A 21 2.92 -4.57 -9.93
C PRO A 21 3.75 -3.58 -9.10
N GLN A 22 4.09 -2.42 -9.68
CA GLN A 22 4.76 -1.33 -8.97
C GLN A 22 3.86 -0.70 -7.91
N GLN A 23 2.58 -0.48 -8.21
CA GLN A 23 1.60 0.05 -7.24
C GLN A 23 1.43 -0.90 -6.06
N LYS A 24 1.38 -2.22 -6.31
CA LYS A 24 1.38 -3.23 -5.23
C LYS A 24 2.62 -3.13 -4.33
N LYS A 25 3.82 -3.01 -4.92
CA LYS A 25 5.08 -2.85 -4.17
C LYS A 25 5.09 -1.56 -3.34
N VAL A 26 4.61 -0.45 -3.89
CA VAL A 26 4.50 0.83 -3.15
C VAL A 26 3.55 0.71 -1.98
N LYS A 27 2.39 0.05 -2.17
CA LYS A 27 1.41 -0.20 -1.11
C LYS A 27 2.02 -1.02 0.02
N ILE A 28 2.69 -2.13 -0.30
CA ILE A 28 3.37 -2.98 0.68
C ILE A 28 4.49 -2.21 1.39
N GLY A 29 5.29 -1.43 0.66
CA GLY A 29 6.33 -0.58 1.24
C GLY A 29 5.78 0.43 2.24
N GLY A 30 4.64 1.06 1.93
CA GLY A 30 3.94 1.96 2.85
C GLY A 30 3.46 1.26 4.13
N LEU A 31 2.90 0.06 4.00
CA LEU A 31 2.48 -0.76 5.16
C LEU A 31 3.67 -1.17 6.03
N LEU A 32 4.78 -1.60 5.42
CA LEU A 32 6.00 -1.93 6.14
C LEU A 32 6.55 -0.73 6.92
N ILE A 33 6.58 0.47 6.32
CA ILE A 33 7.03 1.69 7.02
C ILE A 33 6.15 1.95 8.24
N ARG A 34 4.83 1.79 8.08
CA ARG A 34 3.86 2.02 9.15
C ARG A 34 4.05 1.06 10.34
N GLU A 35 4.34 -0.21 10.07
CA GLU A 35 4.54 -1.21 11.12
C GLU A 35 5.93 -1.09 11.77
N VAL A 36 6.98 -0.95 10.95
CA VAL A 36 8.37 -1.02 11.40
C VAL A 36 8.90 0.32 11.92
N CYS A 37 8.55 1.42 11.27
CA CYS A 37 9.07 2.76 11.61
C CYS A 37 8.11 3.54 12.52
N LYS A 38 7.11 2.87 13.09
CA LYS A 38 6.14 3.49 14.01
C LYS A 38 6.84 4.11 15.21
N GLY A 39 6.49 5.35 15.53
CA GLY A 39 7.01 6.05 16.71
C GLY A 39 8.39 6.68 16.54
N LYS A 40 9.14 6.36 15.48
CA LYS A 40 10.41 7.03 15.15
C LYS A 40 10.17 8.44 14.62
N LYS A 41 11.08 9.37 14.89
CA LYS A 41 11.00 10.77 14.45
C LYS A 41 12.34 11.23 13.86
N GLY A 42 12.31 12.28 13.04
CA GLY A 42 13.51 12.92 12.51
C GLY A 42 14.41 11.96 11.71
N MET A 43 15.70 11.94 12.04
CA MET A 43 16.71 11.12 11.36
C MET A 43 16.44 9.62 11.48
N GLU A 44 16.03 9.14 12.66
CA GLU A 44 15.76 7.71 12.88
C GLU A 44 14.60 7.19 12.01
N PHE A 45 13.62 8.05 11.73
CA PHE A 45 12.54 7.72 10.80
C PHE A 45 13.05 7.64 9.36
N MET A 46 13.91 8.57 8.95
CA MET A 46 14.45 8.61 7.60
C MET A 46 15.35 7.40 7.29
N GLU A 47 16.18 7.01 8.25
CA GLU A 47 17.01 5.81 8.14
C GLU A 47 16.14 4.55 8.06
N CYS A 48 15.19 4.40 9.00
CA CYS A 48 14.27 3.27 9.00
C CYS A 48 13.45 3.17 7.70
N ARG A 49 12.93 4.30 7.21
CA ARG A 49 12.19 4.36 5.95
C ARG A 49 13.05 3.93 4.77
N THR A 50 14.32 4.33 4.74
CA THR A 50 15.24 3.97 3.65
C THR A 50 15.52 2.47 3.65
N GLU A 51 15.80 1.87 4.82
CA GLU A 51 15.99 0.43 4.95
C GLU A 51 14.74 -0.36 4.52
N VAL A 52 13.56 0.09 4.94
CA VAL A 52 12.29 -0.56 4.60
C VAL A 52 11.97 -0.44 3.11
N LEU A 53 12.20 0.72 2.50
CA LEU A 53 11.97 0.92 1.07
C LEU A 53 12.92 0.06 0.23
N GLN A 54 14.19 -0.06 0.63
CA GLN A 54 15.12 -0.97 -0.04
C GLN A 54 14.59 -2.41 -0.01
N CYS A 55 14.12 -2.89 1.14
CA CYS A 55 13.49 -4.21 1.25
C CYS A 55 12.19 -4.35 0.42
N ALA A 56 11.38 -3.29 0.31
CA ALA A 56 10.14 -3.34 -0.44
C ALA A 56 10.37 -3.58 -1.96
N PHE A 57 11.45 -3.03 -2.51
CA PHE A 57 11.79 -3.14 -3.93
C PHE A 57 12.80 -4.24 -4.26
N ASP A 58 13.70 -4.58 -3.33
CA ASP A 58 14.82 -5.50 -3.49
C ASP A 58 14.87 -6.50 -2.31
N ASP A 59 14.46 -7.75 -2.57
CA ASP A 59 14.35 -8.79 -1.54
C ASP A 59 15.72 -9.29 -1.03
N GLU A 60 16.77 -9.19 -1.85
CA GLU A 60 18.10 -9.72 -1.51
C GLU A 60 18.81 -8.87 -0.45
N LYS A 61 18.49 -7.57 -0.41
CA LYS A 61 19.05 -6.63 0.56
C LYS A 61 18.23 -6.54 1.85
N CYS A 62 17.16 -7.31 1.96
CA CYS A 62 16.26 -7.24 3.08
C CYS A 62 16.79 -8.03 4.29
N LYS A 63 16.80 -7.39 5.47
CA LYS A 63 17.05 -8.08 6.75
C LYS A 63 15.97 -9.17 6.93
N LYS A 64 16.35 -10.38 7.36
CA LYS A 64 15.43 -11.54 7.52
C LYS A 64 14.13 -11.20 8.25
N ALA A 65 14.22 -10.39 9.32
CA ALA A 65 13.06 -9.95 10.10
C ALA A 65 12.07 -9.09 9.29
N LEU A 66 12.54 -8.23 8.39
CA LEU A 66 11.70 -7.40 7.53
C LEU A 66 11.04 -8.24 6.42
N LEU A 67 11.73 -9.29 5.97
CA LEU A 67 11.25 -10.24 4.97
C LEU A 67 10.04 -11.04 5.46
N GLU A 68 10.02 -11.44 6.73
CA GLU A 68 8.86 -12.12 7.34
C GLU A 68 7.64 -11.22 7.46
N VAL A 69 7.85 -9.95 7.87
CA VAL A 69 6.77 -8.96 7.95
C VAL A 69 6.23 -8.65 6.56
N LYS A 70 7.11 -8.54 5.56
CA LYS A 70 6.71 -8.34 4.15
C LYS A 70 5.83 -9.48 3.65
N LYS A 71 6.22 -10.74 3.91
CA LYS A 71 5.43 -11.92 3.49
C LYS A 71 4.05 -11.95 4.14
N LYS A 72 3.94 -11.60 5.42
CA LYS A 72 2.65 -11.50 6.13
C LYS A 72 1.75 -10.43 5.50
N LEU A 73 2.28 -9.22 5.30
CA LEU A 73 1.53 -8.12 4.70
C LEU A 73 1.14 -8.36 3.25
N GLN A 74 1.96 -9.08 2.49
CA GLN A 74 1.63 -9.46 1.12
C GLN A 74 0.51 -10.50 1.08
N ALA A 75 0.49 -11.47 2.00
CA ALA A 75 -0.59 -12.46 2.12
C ALA A 75 -1.93 -11.85 2.58
N GLU A 76 -1.91 -10.73 3.31
CA GLU A 76 -3.13 -10.00 3.72
C GLU A 76 -3.65 -9.03 2.64
N ALA A 77 -2.81 -8.66 1.67
CA ALA A 77 -3.11 -7.64 0.67
C ALA A 77 -3.61 -8.20 -0.68
N ASP A 78 -3.37 -9.49 -0.95
CA ASP A 78 -3.89 -10.24 -2.10
C ASP A 78 -5.25 -10.90 -1.75
#